data_AF-A0A4P9ZXE1-F1
#
_entry.id   AF-A0A4P9ZXE1-F1
#
_cell.length_a   1.000
_cell.length_b   1.000
_cell.length_c   1.000
_cell.angle_alpha   90.00
_cell.angle_beta   90.00
_cell.angle_gamma   90.00
#
_symmetry.space_group_name_H-M   'P 1'
#
loop_
_entity.id
_entity.type
_entity.pdbx_description
1 polymer ?
#
loop_
_entity_poly.entity_id
_entity_poly.type
_entity_poly.pdbx_seq_one_letter_code
_entity_poly.pdbx_strand_id
1 'polypeptide(L)'
;MRFSTACLALTALAAPALALPTADHAVAKFENPAGVSGQVTFERQPKCGAQGTHVSFQFSGFGATAVGPFSYHIHQSPVGADGGCTATGGHFDPYAVPKTPVYTCNPAQARATCEVGDLSGKHGKLNPLPANGPVSGSYHDVDVELTGANAIVGRSVVVHNAQGDRIACANIV
;
A
#
# COMPACT_ATOMS: atom_id res chain seq x y z
N MET A 1 14.98 33.22 22.32
CA MET A 1 13.83 32.63 23.04
C MET A 1 12.91 32.01 22.00
N ARG A 2 12.76 30.68 22.01
CA ARG A 2 11.88 29.95 21.07
C ARG A 2 10.46 30.01 21.63
N PHE A 3 9.54 30.65 20.91
CA PHE A 3 8.12 30.57 21.24
C PHE A 3 7.60 29.23 20.74
N SER A 4 7.35 28.31 21.67
CA SER A 4 6.70 27.04 21.40
C SER A 4 5.20 27.31 21.31
N THR A 5 4.64 27.33 20.10
CA THR A 5 3.20 27.49 19.89
C THR A 5 2.53 26.15 20.18
N ALA A 6 2.07 25.97 21.42
CA ALA A 6 1.22 24.85 21.78
C ALA A 6 -0.16 25.01 21.12
N CYS A 7 -0.61 23.97 20.44
CA CYS A 7 -1.94 23.92 19.83
C CYS A 7 -2.98 23.78 20.96
N LEU A 8 -3.74 24.85 21.26
CA LEU A 8 -4.82 24.80 22.23
C LEU A 8 -5.98 23.96 21.67
N ALA A 9 -6.27 22.83 22.31
CA ALA A 9 -7.47 22.06 22.04
C ALA A 9 -8.66 22.69 22.77
N LEU A 10 -9.62 23.23 22.01
CA LEU A 10 -10.92 23.64 22.53
C LEU A 10 -11.72 22.35 22.85
N THR A 11 -11.95 22.07 24.13
CA THR A 11 -12.75 20.89 24.54
C THR A 11 -14.24 21.19 24.38
N ALA A 12 -14.78 20.90 23.21
CA ALA A 12 -16.23 20.76 23.06
C ALA A 12 -16.63 19.36 23.56
N LEU A 13 -17.57 19.29 24.53
CA LEU A 13 -18.23 18.03 24.88
C LEU A 13 -19.12 17.60 23.71
N ALA A 14 -18.59 16.77 22.83
CA ALA A 14 -19.38 16.04 21.86
C ALA A 14 -20.04 14.84 22.56
N ALA A 15 -21.35 14.66 22.35
CA ALA A 15 -22.03 13.40 22.68
C ALA A 15 -21.29 12.23 22.02
N PRO A 16 -21.27 11.02 22.61
CA PRO A 16 -20.62 9.88 21.99
C PRO A 16 -21.44 9.49 20.75
N ALA A 17 -21.07 10.04 19.60
CA ALA A 17 -21.37 9.38 18.34
C ALA A 17 -20.75 7.99 18.46
N LEU A 18 -21.57 6.95 18.28
CA LEU A 18 -21.07 5.60 18.06
C LEU A 18 -20.16 5.67 16.83
N ALA A 19 -18.87 5.87 17.05
CA ALA A 19 -17.88 5.76 16.01
C ALA A 19 -17.95 4.32 15.52
N LEU A 20 -18.37 4.13 14.27
CA LEU A 20 -18.09 2.88 13.57
C LEU A 20 -16.59 2.60 13.76
N PRO A 21 -16.18 1.35 14.06
CA PRO A 21 -14.77 1.03 14.19
C PRO A 21 -14.08 1.44 12.90
N THR A 22 -13.33 2.55 12.93
CA THR A 22 -12.54 2.98 11.79
C THR A 22 -11.35 2.06 11.74
N ALA A 23 -11.18 1.34 10.63
CA ALA A 23 -9.94 0.63 10.36
C ALA A 23 -8.83 1.69 10.25
N ASP A 24 -8.22 2.04 11.37
CA ASP A 24 -7.09 2.97 11.42
C ASP A 24 -5.76 2.24 11.16
N HIS A 25 -5.86 0.93 10.99
CA HIS A 25 -4.76 0.02 10.80
C HIS A 25 -5.24 -1.16 9.95
N ALA A 26 -4.44 -1.57 8.97
CA ALA A 26 -4.66 -2.77 8.16
C ALA A 26 -3.32 -3.41 7.79
N VAL A 27 -3.28 -4.73 7.57
CA VAL A 27 -2.05 -5.47 7.27
C VAL A 27 -2.28 -6.42 6.10
N ALA A 28 -1.33 -6.45 5.17
CA ALA A 28 -1.19 -7.51 4.18
C ALA A 28 -0.01 -8.39 4.56
N LYS A 29 -0.27 -9.59 5.09
CA LYS A 29 0.76 -10.52 5.56
C LYS A 29 1.04 -11.61 4.52
N PHE A 30 2.32 -11.72 4.14
CA PHE A 30 2.82 -12.66 3.15
C PHE A 30 3.44 -13.86 3.86
N GLU A 31 2.72 -14.99 3.84
CA GLU A 31 3.08 -16.21 4.58
C GLU A 31 3.58 -17.34 3.65
N ASN A 32 4.41 -17.02 2.65
CA ASN A 32 4.99 -18.02 1.75
C ASN A 32 6.44 -18.36 2.13
N PRO A 33 6.73 -19.46 2.82
CA PRO A 33 8.10 -19.83 3.21
C PRO A 33 8.99 -20.24 2.02
N ALA A 34 8.41 -20.56 0.85
CA ALA A 34 9.15 -20.90 -0.37
C ALA A 34 9.33 -19.70 -1.32
N GLY A 35 8.86 -18.51 -0.93
CA GLY A 35 8.88 -17.30 -1.73
C GLY A 35 8.83 -16.05 -0.86
N VAL A 36 8.27 -14.97 -1.40
CA VAL A 36 8.23 -13.69 -0.69
C VAL A 36 7.46 -13.85 0.62
N SER A 37 8.10 -13.50 1.73
CA SER A 37 7.52 -13.46 3.07
C SER A 37 7.70 -12.09 3.70
N GLY A 38 6.81 -11.72 4.62
CA GLY A 38 6.83 -10.43 5.29
C GLY A 38 5.46 -9.80 5.39
N GLN A 39 5.39 -8.48 5.41
CA GLN A 39 4.12 -7.76 5.48
C GLN A 39 4.21 -6.33 4.94
N VAL A 40 3.04 -5.80 4.58
CA VAL A 40 2.78 -4.37 4.41
C VAL A 40 1.77 -3.95 5.48
N THR A 41 2.09 -2.91 6.23
CA THR A 41 1.23 -2.31 7.25
C THR A 41 0.77 -0.95 6.78
N PHE A 42 -0.53 -0.69 6.91
CA PHE A 42 -1.18 0.57 6.56
C PHE A 42 -1.76 1.18 7.83
N GLU A 43 -1.36 2.39 8.16
CA GLU A 43 -1.80 3.11 9.36
C GLU A 43 -2.34 4.48 8.97
N ARG A 44 -3.61 4.76 9.30
CA ARG A 44 -4.17 6.09 9.16
C ARG A 44 -3.49 6.99 10.19
N GLN A 45 -2.63 7.90 9.75
CA GLN A 45 -2.00 8.86 10.66
C GLN A 45 -2.78 10.18 10.63
N PRO A 46 -3.49 10.54 11.72
CA PRO A 46 -4.12 11.85 11.84
C PRO A 46 -3.13 12.97 12.20
N LYS A 47 -1.81 12.77 12.02
CA LYS A 47 -0.78 13.66 12.58
C LYS A 47 -0.82 15.04 11.89
N CYS A 48 -1.24 16.05 12.67
CA CYS A 48 -0.97 17.48 12.50
C CYS A 48 -0.89 17.97 11.04
N GLY A 49 -1.97 17.80 10.26
CA GLY A 49 -2.10 18.37 8.92
C GLY A 49 -1.57 17.52 7.77
N ALA A 50 -0.95 16.36 8.02
CA ALA A 50 -0.68 15.37 6.99
C ALA A 50 -1.93 14.53 6.72
N GLN A 51 -2.43 14.57 5.49
CA GLN A 51 -3.51 13.68 5.02
C GLN A 51 -2.91 12.41 4.45
N GLY A 52 -3.58 11.27 4.60
CA GLY A 52 -3.21 10.00 3.97
C GLY A 52 -2.89 8.87 4.94
N THR A 53 -2.34 7.80 4.39
CA THR A 53 -2.01 6.55 5.08
C THR A 53 -0.49 6.39 5.15
N HIS A 54 0.05 6.16 6.34
CA HIS A 54 1.43 5.73 6.52
C HIS A 54 1.54 4.26 6.13
N VAL A 55 2.36 3.97 5.14
CA VAL A 55 2.61 2.61 4.65
C VAL A 55 4.01 2.22 5.07
N SER A 56 4.14 1.07 5.71
CA SER A 56 5.43 0.46 6.02
C SER A 56 5.47 -0.97 5.52
N PHE A 57 6.64 -1.44 5.10
CA PHE A 57 6.80 -2.77 4.57
C PHE A 57 8.11 -3.39 5.02
N GLN A 58 8.08 -4.72 5.15
CA GLN A 58 9.26 -5.54 5.31
C GLN A 58 9.03 -6.83 4.55
N PHE A 59 9.98 -7.16 3.67
CA PHE A 59 9.95 -8.36 2.84
C PHE A 59 11.28 -9.08 2.88
N SER A 60 11.24 -10.38 2.66
CA SER A 60 12.40 -11.23 2.46
C SER A 60 12.03 -12.43 1.59
N GLY A 61 13.04 -13.21 1.18
CA GLY A 61 12.80 -14.49 0.52
C GLY A 61 12.24 -14.37 -0.90
N PHE A 62 12.64 -13.38 -1.70
CA PHE A 62 12.13 -13.15 -3.07
C PHE A 62 12.29 -14.34 -4.04
N GLY A 63 12.91 -15.44 -3.62
CA GLY A 63 13.21 -16.62 -4.42
C GLY A 63 14.58 -16.46 -5.08
N ALA A 64 15.38 -17.52 -5.07
CA ALA A 64 16.76 -17.45 -5.59
C ALA A 64 16.83 -17.09 -7.09
N THR A 65 15.79 -17.44 -7.85
CA THR A 65 15.71 -17.26 -9.30
C THR A 65 14.92 -16.03 -9.74
N ALA A 66 14.24 -15.34 -8.81
CA ALA A 66 13.45 -14.18 -9.17
C ALA A 66 14.37 -12.99 -9.44
N VAL A 67 14.05 -12.22 -10.47
CA VAL A 67 14.83 -11.06 -10.90
C VAL A 67 14.06 -9.79 -10.56
N GLY A 68 14.69 -8.94 -9.74
CA GLY A 68 14.18 -7.61 -9.41
C GLY A 68 14.64 -6.52 -10.39
N PRO A 69 14.37 -5.23 -10.08
CA PRO A 69 13.64 -4.75 -8.92
C PRO A 69 12.17 -5.16 -8.96
N PHE A 70 11.61 -5.47 -7.80
CA PHE A 70 10.26 -6.03 -7.67
C PHE A 70 9.24 -4.92 -7.52
N SER A 71 8.22 -4.90 -8.36
CA SER A 71 7.09 -4.00 -8.15
C SER A 71 6.08 -4.62 -7.19
N TYR A 72 5.26 -3.79 -6.59
CA TYR A 72 4.19 -4.17 -5.70
C TYR A 72 3.06 -3.15 -5.79
N HIS A 73 1.84 -3.67 -5.80
CA HIS A 73 0.64 -2.87 -6.04
C HIS A 73 -0.51 -3.36 -5.18
N ILE A 74 -1.47 -2.47 -4.91
CA ILE A 74 -2.78 -2.86 -4.41
C ILE A 74 -3.63 -3.28 -5.61
N HIS A 75 -4.16 -4.49 -5.57
CA HIS A 75 -5.05 -5.02 -6.59
C HIS A 75 -6.51 -4.84 -6.20
N GLN A 76 -7.40 -4.87 -7.18
CA GLN A 76 -8.81 -4.54 -6.97
C GLN A 76 -9.59 -5.59 -6.16
N SER A 77 -9.18 -6.86 -6.18
CA SER A 77 -9.88 -7.98 -5.54
C SER A 77 -9.01 -8.65 -4.45
N PRO A 78 -9.62 -9.37 -3.48
CA PRO A 78 -8.87 -10.23 -2.58
C PRO A 78 -8.16 -11.37 -3.33
N VAL A 79 -7.19 -11.98 -2.65
CA VAL A 79 -6.56 -13.24 -3.05
C VAL A 79 -7.63 -14.32 -3.18
N GLY A 80 -7.50 -15.18 -4.20
CA GLY A 80 -8.44 -16.27 -4.45
C GLY A 80 -8.54 -17.24 -3.27
N ALA A 81 -9.66 -17.95 -3.18
CA ALA A 81 -9.86 -18.96 -2.14
C ALA A 81 -8.85 -20.12 -2.22
N ASP A 82 -8.22 -20.31 -3.38
CA ASP A 82 -7.12 -21.24 -3.66
C ASP A 82 -5.74 -20.69 -3.24
N GLY A 83 -5.66 -19.46 -2.73
CA GLY A 83 -4.42 -18.75 -2.44
C GLY A 83 -3.73 -18.16 -3.68
N GLY A 84 -4.35 -18.27 -4.86
CA GLY A 84 -3.78 -17.82 -6.12
C GLY A 84 -3.87 -16.31 -6.33
N CYS A 85 -2.78 -15.72 -6.82
CA CYS A 85 -2.71 -14.28 -7.08
C CYS A 85 -3.47 -13.84 -8.34
N THR A 86 -3.91 -14.76 -9.20
CA THR A 86 -4.64 -14.43 -10.43
C THR A 86 -6.01 -13.79 -10.14
N ALA A 87 -6.70 -14.27 -9.11
CA ALA A 87 -8.03 -13.80 -8.74
C ALA A 87 -8.06 -12.34 -8.23
N THR A 88 -6.90 -11.77 -7.89
CA THR A 88 -6.83 -10.36 -7.41
C THR A 88 -7.15 -9.34 -8.50
N GLY A 89 -7.19 -9.76 -9.78
CA GLY A 89 -7.58 -8.89 -10.90
C GLY A 89 -6.52 -7.84 -11.24
N GLY A 90 -6.92 -6.71 -11.81
CA GLY A 90 -6.02 -5.59 -12.14
C GLY A 90 -5.60 -4.77 -10.92
N HIS A 91 -4.78 -3.75 -11.15
CA HIS A 91 -4.44 -2.77 -10.13
C HIS A 91 -5.69 -2.00 -9.68
N PHE A 92 -5.72 -1.58 -8.42
CA PHE A 92 -6.80 -0.78 -7.89
C PHE A 92 -6.72 0.66 -8.43
N ASP A 93 -7.68 1.03 -9.28
CA ASP A 93 -7.72 2.31 -9.98
C ASP A 93 -9.15 2.89 -9.97
N PRO A 94 -9.65 3.38 -8.82
CA PRO A 94 -11.01 3.89 -8.70
C PRO A 94 -11.25 5.17 -9.50
N TYR A 95 -10.18 5.87 -9.90
CA TYR A 95 -10.24 7.13 -10.64
C TYR A 95 -10.01 6.96 -12.15
N ALA A 96 -9.78 5.72 -12.60
CA ALA A 96 -9.58 5.37 -14.01
C ALA A 96 -8.56 6.29 -14.70
N VAL A 97 -7.36 6.41 -14.11
CA VAL A 97 -6.33 7.31 -14.65
C VAL A 97 -5.98 6.94 -16.11
N PRO A 98 -5.65 7.90 -16.99
CA PRO A 98 -5.42 7.62 -18.40
C PRO A 98 -4.25 6.64 -18.65
N LYS A 99 -4.47 5.65 -19.51
CA LYS A 99 -3.48 4.60 -19.86
C LYS A 99 -3.03 4.65 -21.31
N THR A 100 -3.50 5.64 -22.07
CA THR A 100 -3.23 5.80 -23.51
C THR A 100 -2.41 7.07 -23.77
N PRO A 101 -1.37 7.02 -24.62
CA PRO A 101 -0.89 5.86 -25.39
C PRO A 101 -0.14 4.82 -24.53
N VAL A 102 0.41 5.24 -23.39
CA VAL A 102 1.11 4.38 -22.43
C VAL A 102 0.82 4.89 -21.02
N TYR A 103 0.51 3.99 -20.11
CA TYR A 103 0.39 4.33 -18.69
C TYR A 103 1.72 4.86 -18.14
N THR A 104 1.68 6.01 -17.47
CA THR A 104 2.86 6.60 -16.83
C THR A 104 2.45 7.19 -15.48
N CYS A 105 2.96 6.62 -14.40
CA CYS A 105 2.83 7.21 -13.07
C CYS A 105 3.96 8.23 -12.84
N ASN A 106 3.57 9.49 -12.58
CA ASN A 106 4.49 10.53 -12.16
C ASN A 106 4.27 10.80 -10.65
N PRO A 107 5.23 10.42 -9.77
CA PRO A 107 5.12 10.68 -8.33
C PRO A 107 4.82 12.13 -7.97
N ALA A 108 5.34 13.10 -8.74
CA ALA A 108 5.09 14.53 -8.52
C ALA A 108 3.64 14.95 -8.85
N GLN A 109 2.89 14.12 -9.57
CA GLN A 109 1.51 14.33 -9.99
C GLN A 109 0.66 13.09 -9.70
N ALA A 110 0.94 12.39 -8.59
CA ALA A 110 0.41 11.06 -8.32
C ALA A 110 -1.12 10.98 -8.44
N ARG A 111 -1.84 11.93 -7.84
CA ARG A 111 -3.31 12.05 -7.89
C ARG A 111 -3.92 12.07 -9.28
N ALA A 112 -3.20 12.53 -10.29
CA ALA A 112 -3.70 12.68 -11.65
C ALA A 112 -3.15 11.64 -12.63
N THR A 113 -2.06 10.93 -12.26
CA THR A 113 -1.28 10.12 -13.20
C THR A 113 -1.05 8.68 -12.74
N CYS A 114 -1.21 8.40 -11.45
CA CYS A 114 -0.94 7.08 -10.89
C CYS A 114 -2.25 6.41 -10.47
N GLU A 115 -2.36 5.11 -10.72
CA GLU A 115 -3.41 4.31 -10.10
C GLU A 115 -3.24 4.39 -8.57
N VAL A 116 -4.35 4.40 -7.82
CA VAL A 116 -4.28 4.42 -6.34
C VAL A 116 -3.44 3.26 -5.83
N GLY A 117 -3.56 2.10 -6.46
CA GLY A 117 -2.81 0.90 -6.13
C GLY A 117 -1.37 0.87 -6.65
N ASP A 118 -0.91 1.80 -7.47
CA ASP A 118 0.47 1.80 -8.00
C ASP A 118 1.48 2.34 -6.97
N LEU A 119 1.72 1.55 -5.92
CA LEU A 119 2.64 1.90 -4.84
C LEU A 119 4.09 2.00 -5.33
N SER A 120 4.51 1.10 -6.22
CA SER A 120 5.86 1.11 -6.79
C SER A 120 6.12 2.29 -7.72
N GLY A 121 5.14 2.68 -8.53
CA GLY A 121 5.22 3.87 -9.36
C GLY A 121 5.38 5.12 -8.51
N LYS A 122 4.58 5.26 -7.44
CA LYS A 122 4.59 6.42 -6.54
C LYS A 122 5.82 6.50 -5.64
N HIS A 123 6.24 5.37 -5.05
CA HIS A 123 7.20 5.34 -3.93
C HIS A 123 8.47 4.53 -4.22
N GLY A 124 8.60 4.00 -5.43
CA GLY A 124 9.74 3.19 -5.86
C GLY A 124 9.51 1.68 -5.68
N LYS A 125 10.19 0.91 -6.53
CA LYS A 125 10.20 -0.57 -6.49
C LYS A 125 11.01 -1.09 -5.31
N LEU A 126 10.73 -2.32 -4.90
CA LEU A 126 11.53 -3.04 -3.91
C LEU A 126 12.86 -3.43 -4.55
N ASN A 127 13.97 -3.06 -3.90
CA ASN A 127 15.31 -3.39 -4.35
C ASN A 127 16.11 -4.06 -3.22
N PRO A 128 15.93 -5.38 -3.01
CA PRO A 128 16.58 -6.10 -1.91
C PRO A 128 18.10 -6.15 -2.07
N LEU A 129 18.81 -5.97 -0.96
CA LEU A 129 20.27 -5.98 -0.91
C LEU A 129 20.77 -6.89 0.24
N PRO A 130 21.66 -7.87 -0.03
CA PRO A 130 22.12 -8.32 -1.37
C PRO A 130 20.94 -8.83 -2.21
N ALA A 131 21.16 -9.13 -3.50
CA ALA A 131 20.09 -9.57 -4.39
C ALA A 131 19.22 -10.67 -3.76
N ASN A 132 17.89 -10.47 -3.78
CA ASN A 132 16.87 -11.33 -3.16
C ASN A 132 16.94 -11.47 -1.62
N GLY A 133 17.73 -10.62 -0.96
CA GLY A 133 17.82 -10.49 0.49
C GLY A 133 16.60 -9.80 1.12
N PRO A 134 16.73 -9.32 2.37
CA PRO A 134 15.68 -8.56 3.03
C PRO A 134 15.59 -7.12 2.48
N VAL A 135 14.39 -6.55 2.53
CA VAL A 135 14.14 -5.13 2.19
C VAL A 135 13.02 -4.60 3.10
N SER A 136 13.16 -3.37 3.57
CA SER A 136 12.14 -2.70 4.36
C SER A 136 12.15 -1.20 4.10
N GLY A 137 11.02 -0.55 4.36
CA GLY A 137 10.88 0.89 4.21
C GLY A 137 9.51 1.37 4.64
N SER A 138 9.32 2.69 4.55
CA SER A 138 8.04 3.32 4.80
C SER A 138 7.91 4.64 4.06
N TYR A 139 6.67 5.07 3.84
CA TYR A 139 6.33 6.34 3.19
C TYR A 139 4.89 6.73 3.57
N HIS A 140 4.51 7.95 3.19
CA HIS A 140 3.14 8.41 3.28
C HIS A 140 2.49 8.40 1.91
N ASP A 141 1.32 7.79 1.80
CA ASP A 141 0.51 7.79 0.59
C ASP A 141 -0.79 8.57 0.82
N VAL A 142 -0.99 9.61 0.01
CA VAL A 142 -2.12 10.54 0.16
C VAL A 142 -3.40 10.08 -0.53
N ASP A 143 -3.34 8.98 -1.28
CA ASP A 143 -4.44 8.44 -2.08
C ASP A 143 -4.97 7.12 -1.52
N VAL A 144 -4.17 6.43 -0.70
CA VAL A 144 -4.60 5.22 0.02
C VAL A 144 -5.51 5.60 1.19
N GLU A 145 -6.72 5.04 1.17
CA GLU A 145 -7.74 5.21 2.21
C GLU A 145 -8.07 3.84 2.84
N LEU A 146 -8.22 3.81 4.18
CA LEU A 146 -8.62 2.59 4.91
C LEU A 146 -10.14 2.49 5.14
N THR A 147 -10.88 3.57 4.86
CA THR A 147 -12.32 3.67 5.05
C THR A 147 -12.96 4.44 3.90
N GLY A 148 -14.26 4.25 3.67
CA GLY A 148 -14.98 4.92 2.58
C GLY A 148 -15.11 4.04 1.33
N ALA A 149 -15.68 4.60 0.27
CA ALA A 149 -16.01 3.85 -0.95
C ALA A 149 -14.76 3.30 -1.66
N ASN A 150 -13.63 3.98 -1.53
CA ASN A 150 -12.35 3.62 -2.14
C ASN A 150 -11.39 2.94 -1.16
N ALA A 151 -11.90 2.42 -0.04
CA ALA A 151 -11.08 1.73 0.95
C ALA A 151 -10.29 0.55 0.34
N ILE A 152 -9.06 0.38 0.82
CA ILE A 152 -8.20 -0.75 0.40
C ILE A 152 -8.41 -2.01 1.25
N VAL A 153 -9.09 -1.90 2.39
CA VAL A 153 -9.42 -3.05 3.25
C VAL A 153 -10.33 -4.02 2.48
N GLY A 154 -10.03 -5.32 2.55
CA GLY A 154 -10.71 -6.37 1.78
C GLY A 154 -10.18 -6.57 0.36
N ARG A 155 -9.15 -5.80 -0.04
CA ARG A 155 -8.40 -6.00 -1.29
C ARG A 155 -7.12 -6.78 -1.02
N SER A 156 -6.15 -6.73 -1.94
CA SER A 156 -4.88 -7.43 -1.79
C SER A 156 -3.68 -6.59 -2.21
N VAL A 157 -2.51 -6.90 -1.67
CA VAL A 157 -1.22 -6.46 -2.21
C VAL A 157 -0.64 -7.61 -3.02
N VAL A 158 -0.09 -7.31 -4.20
CA VAL A 158 0.63 -8.27 -5.04
C VAL A 158 2.05 -7.77 -5.28
N VAL A 159 3.02 -8.67 -5.20
CA VAL A 159 4.43 -8.41 -5.57
C VAL A 159 4.71 -9.07 -6.91
N HIS A 160 5.39 -8.36 -7.80
CA HIS A 160 5.77 -8.82 -9.13
C HIS A 160 7.29 -8.83 -9.33
N ASN A 161 7.78 -9.76 -10.14
CA ASN A 161 9.16 -9.75 -10.63
C ASN A 161 9.35 -8.70 -11.75
N ALA A 162 10.58 -8.57 -12.26
CA ALA A 162 10.91 -7.65 -13.34
C ALA A 162 10.20 -7.95 -14.67
N GLN A 163 9.73 -9.18 -14.87
CA GLN A 163 8.95 -9.62 -16.04
C GLN A 163 7.46 -9.27 -15.91
N GLY A 164 7.01 -8.86 -14.73
CA GLY A 164 5.61 -8.54 -14.43
C GLY A 164 4.80 -9.72 -13.88
N ASP A 165 5.41 -10.89 -13.69
CA ASP A 165 4.73 -12.05 -13.11
C ASP A 165 4.42 -11.81 -11.64
N ARG A 166 3.25 -12.28 -11.20
CA ARG A 166 2.84 -12.24 -9.79
C ARG A 166 3.59 -13.32 -9.03
N ILE A 167 4.49 -12.93 -8.12
CA ILE A 167 5.31 -13.88 -7.35
C ILE A 167 4.81 -14.09 -5.93
N ALA A 168 4.00 -13.16 -5.40
CA ALA A 168 3.32 -13.32 -4.12
C ALA A 168 2.16 -12.34 -3.98
N CYS A 169 1.21 -12.66 -3.11
CA CYS A 169 0.08 -11.79 -2.79
C CYS A 169 -0.45 -12.06 -1.39
N ALA A 170 -1.12 -11.06 -0.81
CA ALA A 170 -1.74 -11.15 0.51
C ALA A 170 -2.98 -10.26 0.58
N ASN A 171 -4.00 -10.70 1.32
CA ASN A 171 -5.18 -9.89 1.61
C ASN A 171 -4.85 -8.77 2.59
N ILE A 172 -5.47 -7.61 2.41
CA ILE A 172 -5.42 -6.48 3.32
C ILE A 172 -6.56 -6.63 4.33
N VAL A 173 -6.22 -6.90 5.59
CA VAL A 173 -7.16 -7.16 6.69
C VAL A 173 -6.94 -6.25 7.89
#